data_AF-A0A3D0U3W8-F1
#
_entry.id   AF-A0A3D0U3W8-F1
#
_cell.length_a   1.000
_cell.length_b   1.000
_cell.length_c   1.000
_cell.angle_alpha   90.00
_cell.angle_beta   90.00
_cell.angle_gamma   90.00
#
_symmetry.space_group_name_H-M   'P 1'
#
loop_
_entity.id
_entity.type
_entity.pdbx_description
1 polymer ?
#
loop_
_entity_poly.entity_id
_entity_poly.type
_entity_poly.pdbx_seq_one_letter_code
_entity_poly.pdbx_strand_id
1 'polypeptide(L)'
;MNRSVLILIFCSLLFACSDALALTVVHDAGTTDINGTPQRIVALTWSQAEILLTLGITPVGVATVPGYRKWQSNYPPLPDSVVDLGHRGNPNLDVIARLQPDLILGYNFRHQNQLERLQGIAPTLLYRQYPSASDPDFRYFQQMLRITRELGKLLQREAAAEAAIESLFTTIADAEARIAAAGLAGQPVVLGKFVGMGMGLRVFTDAAMAADVANQLGLSNQWHHALPGRDFSHIQLPQMLALGNCHLIIFGDDSDETR
;
A
#
# COMPACT_ATOMS: atom_id res chain seq x y z
N MET A 1 47.86 60.24 23.45
CA MET A 1 46.50 59.67 23.31
C MET A 1 46.54 58.56 22.27
N ASN A 2 45.69 57.55 22.45
CA ASN A 2 45.41 56.37 21.60
C ASN A 2 46.23 55.10 21.89
N ARG A 3 45.70 54.31 22.83
CA ARG A 3 45.91 52.86 22.95
C ARG A 3 44.83 52.16 22.12
N SER A 4 45.21 51.37 21.12
CA SER A 4 44.28 50.52 20.37
C SER A 4 44.18 49.15 21.06
N VAL A 5 42.97 48.79 21.46
CA VAL A 5 42.62 47.48 22.06
C VAL A 5 42.11 46.58 20.94
N LEU A 6 42.75 45.42 20.76
CA LEU A 6 42.33 44.37 19.82
C LEU A 6 41.45 43.36 20.58
N ILE A 7 40.16 43.32 20.27
CA ILE A 7 39.19 42.37 20.85
C ILE A 7 39.17 41.12 19.95
N LEU A 8 39.65 39.98 20.50
CA LEU A 8 39.51 38.66 19.90
C LEU A 8 38.13 38.09 20.27
N ILE A 9 37.26 37.95 19.27
CA ILE A 9 35.96 37.27 19.41
C ILE A 9 36.19 35.77 19.24
N PHE A 10 36.03 35.02 20.32
CA PHE A 10 36.06 33.56 20.34
C PHE A 10 34.67 33.05 19.91
N CYS A 11 34.55 32.57 18.67
CA CYS A 11 33.31 32.00 18.16
C CYS A 11 33.19 30.56 18.64
N SER A 12 32.44 30.36 19.73
CA SER A 12 32.10 29.05 20.27
C SER A 12 31.17 28.31 19.31
N LEU A 13 31.68 27.31 18.59
CA LEU A 13 30.86 26.36 17.85
C LEU A 13 30.05 25.51 18.84
N LEU A 14 28.77 25.85 19.01
CA LEU A 14 27.78 24.98 19.63
C LEU A 14 27.49 23.83 18.65
N PHE A 15 28.09 22.67 18.93
CA PHE A 15 27.67 21.39 18.36
C PHE A 15 26.28 21.06 18.91
N ALA A 16 25.24 21.34 18.12
CA ALA A 16 23.91 20.83 18.41
C ALA A 16 23.91 19.32 18.12
N CYS A 17 23.98 18.51 19.18
CA CYS A 17 23.70 17.08 19.11
C CYS A 17 22.22 16.93 18.78
N SER A 18 21.90 16.57 17.55
CA SER A 18 20.52 16.27 17.16
C SER A 18 20.19 14.91 17.75
N ASP A 19 19.61 14.88 18.95
CA ASP A 19 19.00 13.66 19.50
C ASP A 19 17.89 13.23 18.53
N ALA A 20 18.15 12.18 17.76
CA ALA A 20 17.16 11.54 16.92
C ALA A 20 16.12 10.89 17.85
N LEU A 21 14.99 11.56 18.05
CA LEU A 21 13.89 11.03 18.83
C LEU A 21 13.44 9.69 18.24
N ALA A 22 13.51 8.63 19.05
CA ALA A 22 12.93 7.34 18.73
C ALA A 22 11.41 7.48 18.67
N LEU A 23 10.81 7.08 17.55
CA LEU A 23 9.37 7.05 17.33
C LEU A 23 8.89 5.60 17.40
N THR A 24 8.09 5.28 18.42
CA THR A 24 7.37 4.00 18.48
C THR A 24 6.17 4.05 17.55
N VAL A 25 6.17 3.18 16.54
CA VAL A 25 5.06 3.02 15.60
C VAL A 25 4.25 1.79 15.97
N VAL A 26 2.94 1.99 16.20
CA VAL A 26 1.98 0.90 16.35
C VAL A 26 1.54 0.46 14.95
N HIS A 27 1.65 -0.83 14.66
CA HIS A 27 1.21 -1.44 13.40
C HIS A 27 0.42 -2.73 13.68
N ASP A 28 -0.16 -3.33 12.65
CA ASP A 28 -1.07 -4.48 12.78
C ASP A 28 -0.40 -5.80 13.23
N ALA A 29 0.89 -5.78 13.57
CA ALA A 29 1.62 -6.90 14.15
C ALA A 29 2.33 -6.55 15.48
N GLY A 30 2.05 -5.38 16.06
CA GLY A 30 2.62 -4.95 17.34
C GLY A 30 3.16 -3.52 17.29
N THR A 31 4.27 -3.31 17.99
CA THR A 31 4.96 -2.02 18.05
C THR A 31 6.40 -2.18 17.60
N THR A 32 6.89 -1.20 16.85
CA THR A 32 8.29 -1.15 16.39
C THR A 32 8.85 0.23 16.66
N ASP A 33 10.02 0.29 17.29
CA ASP A 33 10.75 1.54 17.49
C ASP A 33 11.56 1.88 16.24
N ILE A 34 11.43 3.13 15.80
CA ILE A 34 12.15 3.66 14.63
C ILE A 34 12.95 4.87 15.09
N ASN A 35 14.26 4.86 14.83
CA ASN A 35 15.15 5.96 15.18
C ASN A 35 15.32 6.88 13.97
N GLY A 36 14.94 8.16 14.14
CA GLY A 36 15.03 9.14 13.06
C GLY A 36 14.10 8.84 11.88
N THR A 37 14.40 9.45 10.72
CA THR A 37 13.62 9.29 9.49
C THR A 37 14.27 8.26 8.57
N PRO A 38 13.63 7.10 8.31
CA PRO A 38 14.18 6.07 7.42
C PRO A 38 14.48 6.58 6.01
N GLN A 39 15.60 6.12 5.43
CA GLN A 39 16.09 6.52 4.11
C GLN A 39 16.24 5.33 3.15
N ARG A 40 16.47 4.12 3.69
CA ARG A 40 16.72 2.89 2.93
C ARG A 40 15.59 1.90 3.17
N ILE A 41 14.50 2.10 2.45
CA ILE A 41 13.25 1.39 2.71
C ILE A 41 13.09 0.21 1.75
N VAL A 42 12.74 -0.95 2.31
CA VAL A 42 12.34 -2.15 1.56
C VAL A 42 10.82 -2.30 1.60
N ALA A 43 10.20 -2.55 0.44
CA ALA A 43 8.77 -2.86 0.34
C ALA A 43 8.55 -4.32 -0.10
N LEU A 44 8.03 -5.15 0.78
CA LEU A 44 7.74 -6.57 0.51
C LEU A 44 6.46 -6.78 -0.32
N THR A 45 5.83 -5.68 -0.74
CA THR A 45 4.45 -5.63 -1.23
C THR A 45 4.33 -4.49 -2.22
N TRP A 46 3.47 -4.66 -3.22
CA TRP A 46 3.30 -3.69 -4.29
C TRP A 46 2.62 -2.41 -3.82
N SER A 47 1.62 -2.49 -2.95
CA SER A 47 0.94 -1.32 -2.39
C SER A 47 1.86 -0.45 -1.53
N GLN A 48 2.73 -1.07 -0.72
CA GLN A 48 3.76 -0.33 0.01
C GLN A 48 4.77 0.33 -0.95
N ALA A 49 5.15 -0.34 -2.05
CA ALA A 49 5.99 0.27 -3.08
C ALA A 49 5.30 1.46 -3.76
N GLU A 50 4.01 1.36 -4.09
CA GLU A 50 3.22 2.46 -4.69
C GLU A 50 3.14 3.66 -3.76
N ILE A 51 2.87 3.43 -2.47
CA ILE A 51 2.82 4.52 -1.49
C ILE A 51 4.19 5.21 -1.40
N LEU A 52 5.29 4.45 -1.27
CA LEU A 52 6.63 5.05 -1.21
C LEU A 52 6.93 5.91 -2.45
N LEU A 53 6.69 5.38 -3.65
CA LEU A 53 6.93 6.10 -4.89
C LEU A 53 6.05 7.34 -5.01
N THR A 54 4.79 7.25 -4.58
CA THR A 54 3.85 8.38 -4.55
C THR A 54 4.32 9.48 -3.60
N LEU A 55 4.95 9.11 -2.47
CA LEU A 55 5.58 10.04 -1.54
C LEU A 55 6.95 10.56 -2.00
N GLY A 56 7.38 10.21 -3.22
CA GLY A 56 8.68 10.61 -3.78
C GLY A 56 9.87 9.86 -3.19
N ILE A 57 9.64 8.69 -2.59
CA ILE A 57 10.68 7.83 -2.02
C ILE A 57 10.89 6.61 -2.92
N THR A 58 12.13 6.41 -3.38
CA THR A 58 12.49 5.20 -4.13
C THR A 58 12.89 4.10 -3.14
N PRO A 59 12.17 2.96 -3.07
CA PRO A 59 12.59 1.84 -2.24
C PRO A 59 13.90 1.23 -2.75
N VAL A 60 14.77 0.76 -1.86
CA VAL A 60 16.02 0.08 -2.25
C VAL A 60 15.77 -1.35 -2.73
N GLY A 61 14.61 -1.92 -2.41
CA GLY A 61 14.19 -3.23 -2.88
C GLY A 61 12.68 -3.43 -2.82
N VAL A 62 12.16 -4.16 -3.81
CA VAL A 62 10.75 -4.52 -3.92
C VAL A 62 10.62 -6.01 -4.23
N ALA A 63 9.67 -6.69 -3.61
CA ALA A 63 9.42 -8.10 -3.92
C ALA A 63 8.62 -8.28 -5.23
N THR A 64 9.10 -9.16 -6.09
CA THR A 64 8.45 -9.57 -7.34
C THR A 64 8.28 -8.39 -8.29
N VAL A 65 9.41 -7.76 -8.63
CA VAL A 65 9.47 -6.59 -9.52
C VAL A 65 8.82 -6.84 -10.89
N PRO A 66 9.05 -7.98 -11.58
CA PRO A 66 8.35 -8.27 -12.84
C PRO A 66 6.83 -8.25 -12.69
N GLY A 67 6.33 -8.74 -11.56
CA GLY A 67 4.90 -8.72 -11.25
C GLY A 67 4.38 -7.32 -10.95
N TYR A 68 5.15 -6.46 -10.27
CA TYR A 68 4.80 -5.06 -10.09
C TYR A 68 4.63 -4.36 -11.45
N ARG A 69 5.64 -4.49 -12.31
CA ARG A 69 5.66 -3.85 -13.64
C ARG A 69 4.48 -4.31 -14.51
N LYS A 70 4.12 -5.58 -14.41
CA LYS A 70 3.02 -6.16 -15.16
C LYS A 70 1.64 -5.78 -14.60
N TRP A 71 1.40 -6.04 -13.32
CA TRP A 71 0.05 -6.01 -12.75
C TRP A 71 -0.34 -4.67 -12.13
N GLN A 72 0.63 -3.84 -11.72
CA GLN A 72 0.39 -2.44 -11.32
C GLN A 72 0.69 -1.48 -12.49
N SER A 73 0.82 -2.00 -13.71
CA SER A 73 1.15 -1.22 -14.93
C SER A 73 2.42 -0.37 -14.79
N ASN A 74 3.32 -0.73 -13.87
CA ASN A 74 4.46 0.07 -13.49
C ASN A 74 4.09 1.53 -13.17
N TYR A 75 2.98 1.75 -12.46
CA TYR A 75 2.52 3.07 -12.06
C TYR A 75 2.28 3.13 -10.55
N PRO A 76 3.02 3.97 -9.79
CA PRO A 76 4.11 4.83 -10.25
C PRO A 76 5.31 4.07 -10.85
N PRO A 77 6.14 4.68 -11.71
CA PRO A 77 7.26 4.00 -12.34
C PRO A 77 8.29 3.56 -11.31
N LEU A 78 8.59 2.25 -11.29
CA LEU A 78 9.63 1.68 -10.43
C LEU A 78 11.00 1.78 -11.13
N PRO A 79 11.98 2.52 -10.56
CA PRO A 79 13.31 2.64 -11.15
C PRO A 79 14.01 1.29 -11.34
N ASP A 80 14.85 1.17 -12.36
CA ASP A 80 15.65 -0.05 -12.60
C ASP A 80 16.71 -0.31 -11.53
N SER A 81 17.04 0.71 -10.72
CA SER A 81 17.93 0.58 -9.57
C SER A 81 17.33 -0.21 -8.40
N VAL A 82 16.01 -0.43 -8.39
CA VAL A 82 15.33 -1.16 -7.32
C VAL A 82 15.61 -2.65 -7.44
N VAL A 83 16.16 -3.24 -6.37
CA VAL A 83 16.52 -4.67 -6.35
C VAL A 83 15.28 -5.55 -6.17
N ASP A 84 15.16 -6.60 -6.98
CA ASP A 84 14.12 -7.61 -6.80
C ASP A 84 14.46 -8.52 -5.61
N LEU A 85 13.54 -8.57 -4.65
CA LEU A 85 13.67 -9.37 -3.43
C LEU A 85 13.12 -10.79 -3.61
N GLY A 86 12.68 -11.17 -4.81
CA GLY A 86 12.08 -12.47 -5.10
C GLY A 86 10.59 -12.51 -4.77
N HIS A 87 10.09 -13.69 -4.41
CA HIS A 87 8.64 -13.90 -4.30
C HIS A 87 8.04 -13.16 -3.09
N ARG A 88 6.95 -12.38 -3.28
CA ARG A 88 6.29 -11.63 -2.19
C ARG A 88 5.92 -12.49 -0.97
N GLY A 89 5.50 -13.73 -1.19
CA GLY A 89 5.14 -14.64 -0.09
C GLY A 89 6.33 -15.23 0.66
N ASN A 90 7.52 -15.16 0.08
CA ASN A 90 8.76 -15.66 0.69
C ASN A 90 9.96 -14.87 0.12
N PRO A 91 10.13 -13.61 0.54
CA PRO A 91 11.20 -12.76 0.04
C PRO A 91 12.57 -13.30 0.49
N ASN A 92 13.60 -13.01 -0.30
CA ASN A 92 14.97 -13.42 -0.03
C ASN A 92 15.59 -12.55 1.08
N LEU A 93 15.64 -13.10 2.29
CA LEU A 93 16.16 -12.39 3.46
C LEU A 93 17.65 -12.05 3.35
N ASP A 94 18.47 -12.87 2.67
CA ASP A 94 19.89 -12.59 2.48
C ASP A 94 20.09 -11.38 1.56
N VAL A 95 19.26 -11.25 0.53
CA VAL A 95 19.25 -10.06 -0.34
C VAL A 95 18.80 -8.84 0.45
N ILE A 96 17.73 -8.95 1.24
CA ILE A 96 17.26 -7.84 2.09
C ILE A 96 18.36 -7.39 3.05
N ALA A 97 19.04 -8.32 3.73
CA ALA A 97 20.13 -7.99 4.67
C ALA A 97 21.29 -7.26 3.97
N ARG A 98 21.66 -7.68 2.75
CA ARG A 98 22.71 -7.03 1.95
C ARG A 98 22.35 -5.61 1.52
N LEU A 99 21.07 -5.29 1.39
CA LEU A 99 20.61 -3.93 1.10
C LEU A 99 20.75 -3.00 2.31
N GLN A 100 20.98 -3.54 3.51
CA GLN A 100 21.07 -2.76 4.75
C GLN A 100 19.93 -1.73 4.87
N PRO A 101 18.66 -2.18 4.85
CA PRO A 101 17.54 -1.27 5.01
C PRO A 101 17.50 -0.72 6.44
N ASP A 102 16.90 0.46 6.59
CA ASP A 102 16.57 1.04 7.90
C ASP A 102 15.05 0.96 8.20
N LEU A 103 14.26 0.48 7.23
CA LEU A 103 12.85 0.14 7.39
C LEU A 103 12.41 -0.94 6.41
N ILE A 104 11.62 -1.90 6.89
CA ILE A 104 10.95 -2.91 6.08
C ILE A 104 9.44 -2.76 6.22
N LEU A 105 8.74 -2.70 5.08
CA LEU A 105 7.28 -2.57 5.02
C LEU A 105 6.65 -3.80 4.39
N GLY A 106 5.56 -4.31 4.99
CA GLY A 106 4.81 -5.40 4.40
C GLY A 106 3.43 -5.60 5.02
N TYR A 107 2.84 -6.78 4.79
CA TYR A 107 1.57 -7.18 5.38
C TYR A 107 1.71 -8.31 6.40
N ASN A 108 0.89 -8.26 7.46
CA ASN A 108 0.86 -9.24 8.53
C ASN A 108 0.45 -10.62 8.01
N PHE A 109 -0.65 -10.73 7.26
CA PHE A 109 -1.17 -12.02 6.76
C PHE A 109 -0.15 -12.80 5.91
N ARG A 110 0.85 -12.11 5.34
CA ARG A 110 1.87 -12.70 4.47
C ARG A 110 3.20 -12.91 5.18
N HIS A 111 3.63 -11.95 6.00
CA HIS A 111 4.99 -11.95 6.56
C HIS A 111 5.06 -12.20 8.07
N GLN A 112 3.93 -12.44 8.76
CA GLN A 112 3.94 -12.68 10.21
C GLN A 112 4.92 -13.79 10.61
N ASN A 113 4.93 -14.90 9.87
CA ASN A 113 5.81 -16.05 10.14
C ASN A 113 7.31 -15.74 9.93
N GLN A 114 7.63 -14.59 9.33
CA GLN A 114 8.99 -14.14 9.07
C GLN A 114 9.35 -12.89 9.88
N LEU A 115 8.43 -12.38 10.71
CA LEU A 115 8.56 -11.09 11.40
C LEU A 115 9.85 -11.02 12.23
N GLU A 116 10.13 -12.02 13.06
CA GLU A 116 11.35 -12.04 13.89
C GLU A 116 12.64 -11.97 13.04
N ARG A 117 12.66 -12.69 11.92
CA ARG A 117 13.82 -12.70 11.01
C ARG A 117 13.97 -11.37 10.28
N LEU A 118 12.86 -10.72 9.92
CA LEU A 118 12.84 -9.39 9.31
C LEU A 118 13.29 -8.32 10.32
N GLN A 119 12.82 -8.40 11.56
CA GLN A 119 13.22 -7.52 12.67
C GLN A 119 14.70 -7.67 13.04
N GLY A 120 15.27 -8.86 12.88
CA GLY A 120 16.70 -9.09 12.98
C GLY A 120 17.54 -8.38 11.90
N ILE A 121 16.91 -7.90 10.82
CA ILE A 121 17.56 -7.13 9.76
C ILE A 121 17.33 -5.63 9.96
N ALA A 122 16.09 -5.19 10.15
CA ALA A 122 15.72 -3.79 10.31
C ALA A 122 14.34 -3.63 10.98
N PRO A 123 14.02 -2.45 11.54
CA PRO A 123 12.66 -2.12 11.98
C PRO A 123 11.63 -2.51 10.91
N THR A 124 10.61 -3.28 11.31
CA THR A 124 9.67 -3.89 10.37
C THR A 124 8.23 -3.54 10.73
N LEU A 125 7.54 -2.87 9.81
CA LEU A 125 6.12 -2.54 9.93
C LEU A 125 5.29 -3.48 9.07
N LEU A 126 4.47 -4.30 9.72
CA LEU A 126 3.49 -5.13 9.06
C LEU A 126 2.10 -4.55 9.25
N TYR A 127 1.47 -4.18 8.14
CA TYR A 127 0.11 -3.65 8.09
C TYR A 127 -0.92 -4.76 7.85
N ARG A 128 -2.19 -4.46 8.09
CA ARG A 128 -3.31 -5.33 7.74
C ARG A 128 -3.85 -5.01 6.36
N GLN A 129 -4.26 -6.04 5.62
CA GLN A 129 -4.94 -5.91 4.33
C GLN A 129 -6.39 -6.39 4.37
N TYR A 130 -6.71 -7.33 5.26
CA TYR A 130 -8.01 -8.01 5.30
C TYR A 130 -8.73 -7.74 6.61
N PRO A 131 -10.08 -7.81 6.63
CA PRO A 131 -10.83 -7.83 7.88
C PRO A 131 -10.44 -9.03 8.74
N SER A 132 -10.93 -9.07 9.99
CA SER A 132 -10.78 -10.22 10.88
C SER A 132 -12.11 -10.52 11.57
N ALA A 133 -12.21 -11.66 12.27
CA ALA A 133 -13.41 -11.96 13.05
C ALA A 133 -13.64 -10.94 14.20
N SER A 134 -12.57 -10.34 14.72
CA SER A 134 -12.64 -9.32 15.79
C SER A 134 -12.87 -7.91 15.27
N ASP A 135 -12.70 -7.69 13.96
CA ASP A 135 -12.89 -6.40 13.29
C ASP A 135 -13.43 -6.63 11.86
N PRO A 136 -14.73 -6.97 11.75
CA PRO A 136 -15.39 -7.22 10.47
C PRO A 136 -15.67 -5.92 9.70
N ASP A 137 -15.64 -4.77 10.37
CA ASP A 137 -15.91 -3.46 9.78
C ASP A 137 -14.66 -2.81 9.17
N PHE A 138 -13.50 -3.46 9.27
CA PHE A 138 -12.30 -3.07 8.55
C PHE A 138 -12.58 -2.86 7.05
N ARG A 139 -12.09 -1.74 6.51
CA ARG A 139 -12.18 -1.39 5.08
C ARG A 139 -10.78 -1.15 4.54
N TYR A 140 -10.43 -1.85 3.47
CA TYR A 140 -9.07 -1.78 2.93
C TYR A 140 -8.75 -0.41 2.30
N PHE A 141 -9.74 0.30 1.74
CA PHE A 141 -9.56 1.66 1.24
C PHE A 141 -9.17 2.64 2.35
N GLN A 142 -9.90 2.62 3.48
CA GLN A 142 -9.60 3.46 4.64
C GLN A 142 -8.23 3.13 5.26
N GLN A 143 -7.89 1.83 5.29
CA GLN A 143 -6.56 1.39 5.70
C GLN A 143 -5.46 1.97 4.80
N MET A 144 -5.64 1.95 3.48
CA MET A 144 -4.69 2.52 2.53
C MET A 144 -4.47 4.02 2.80
N LEU A 145 -5.54 4.80 2.99
CA LEU A 145 -5.43 6.22 3.35
C LEU A 145 -4.65 6.42 4.67
N ARG A 146 -4.93 5.58 5.68
CA ARG A 146 -4.22 5.64 6.96
C ARG A 146 -2.73 5.36 6.80
N ILE A 147 -2.37 4.28 6.10
CA ILE A 147 -0.97 3.91 5.85
C ILE A 147 -0.24 5.03 5.09
N THR A 148 -0.88 5.62 4.07
CA THR A 148 -0.30 6.74 3.31
C THR A 148 0.01 7.93 4.21
N ARG A 149 -0.89 8.29 5.13
CA ARG A 149 -0.66 9.38 6.11
C ARG A 149 0.39 9.02 7.15
N GLU A 150 0.35 7.81 7.69
CA GLU A 150 1.33 7.31 8.66
C GLU A 150 2.74 7.32 8.08
N LEU A 151 2.91 6.81 6.85
CA LEU A 151 4.18 6.85 6.13
C LEU A 151 4.56 8.27 5.72
N GLY A 152 3.59 9.10 5.33
CA GLY A 152 3.80 10.53 5.11
C GLY A 152 4.45 11.19 6.32
N LYS A 153 3.89 10.97 7.52
CA LYS A 153 4.45 11.50 8.77
C LYS A 153 5.82 10.91 9.12
N LEU A 154 5.94 9.58 9.07
CA LEU A 154 7.17 8.88 9.41
C LEU A 154 8.35 9.32 8.52
N LEU A 155 8.08 9.59 7.25
CA LEU A 155 9.09 9.89 6.23
C LEU A 155 9.24 11.39 5.96
N GLN A 156 8.57 12.26 6.73
CA GLN A 156 8.56 13.72 6.54
C GLN A 156 8.11 14.11 5.12
N ARG A 157 6.98 13.52 4.71
CA ARG A 157 6.31 13.64 3.40
C ARG A 157 4.80 13.87 3.56
N GLU A 158 4.37 14.48 4.65
CA GLU A 158 2.95 14.75 4.95
C GLU A 158 2.27 15.54 3.84
N ALA A 159 2.94 16.56 3.29
CA ALA A 159 2.40 17.35 2.19
C ALA A 159 2.18 16.51 0.92
N ALA A 160 3.12 15.61 0.59
CA ALA A 160 2.97 14.70 -0.54
C ALA A 160 1.86 13.66 -0.30
N ALA A 161 1.73 13.17 0.93
CA ALA A 161 0.68 12.25 1.32
C ALA A 161 -0.71 12.86 1.16
N GLU A 162 -0.95 14.05 1.71
CA GLU A 162 -2.26 14.71 1.59
C GLU A 162 -2.55 15.14 0.15
N ALA A 163 -1.56 15.64 -0.60
CA ALA A 163 -1.75 15.98 -2.01
C ALA A 163 -2.15 14.74 -2.86
N ALA A 164 -1.55 13.58 -2.59
CA ALA A 164 -1.92 12.34 -3.27
C ALA A 164 -3.35 11.89 -2.92
N ILE A 165 -3.75 12.03 -1.64
CA ILE A 165 -5.09 11.70 -1.19
C ILE A 165 -6.14 12.66 -1.78
N GLU A 166 -5.85 13.95 -1.84
CA GLU A 166 -6.71 14.95 -2.48
C GLU A 166 -6.88 14.66 -3.98
N SER A 167 -5.78 14.33 -4.67
CA SER A 167 -5.80 13.93 -6.08
C SER A 167 -6.65 12.67 -6.32
N LEU A 168 -6.55 11.67 -5.44
CA LEU A 168 -7.39 10.48 -5.48
C LEU A 168 -8.88 10.83 -5.37
N PHE A 169 -9.28 11.63 -4.38
CA PHE A 169 -10.68 12.00 -4.21
C PHE A 169 -11.21 12.89 -5.34
N THR A 170 -10.37 13.78 -5.88
CA THR A 170 -10.71 14.56 -7.08
C THR A 170 -10.97 13.63 -8.27
N THR A 171 -10.09 12.65 -8.48
CA THR A 171 -10.24 11.65 -9.56
C THR A 171 -11.52 10.83 -9.40
N ILE A 172 -11.85 10.43 -8.17
CA ILE A 172 -13.09 9.69 -7.86
C ILE A 172 -14.32 10.56 -8.18
N ALA A 173 -14.34 11.82 -7.73
CA ALA A 173 -15.45 12.74 -7.97
C ALA A 173 -15.66 13.01 -9.48
N ASP A 174 -14.58 13.22 -10.22
CA ASP A 174 -14.64 13.42 -11.67
C ASP A 174 -15.18 12.16 -12.39
N ALA A 175 -14.78 10.97 -11.95
CA ALA A 175 -15.25 9.72 -12.50
C ALA A 175 -16.72 9.44 -12.14
N GLU A 176 -17.14 9.72 -10.90
CA GLU A 176 -18.55 9.67 -10.47
C GLU A 176 -19.43 10.58 -11.35
N ALA A 177 -19.01 11.84 -11.55
CA ALA A 177 -19.74 12.78 -12.38
C ALA A 177 -19.89 12.29 -13.83
N ARG A 178 -18.87 11.65 -14.39
CA ARG A 178 -18.92 11.04 -15.73
C ARG A 178 -19.86 9.84 -15.80
N ILE A 179 -19.89 9.00 -14.77
CA ILE A 179 -20.82 7.86 -14.66
C ILE A 179 -22.26 8.36 -14.55
N ALA A 180 -22.50 9.40 -13.75
CA ALA A 180 -23.81 10.04 -13.63
C ALA A 180 -24.27 10.66 -14.96
N ALA A 181 -23.39 11.41 -15.64
CA ALA A 181 -23.68 12.01 -16.95
C ALA A 181 -23.98 10.96 -18.04
N ALA A 182 -23.42 9.75 -17.91
CA ALA A 182 -23.72 8.62 -18.79
C ALA A 182 -25.04 7.89 -18.44
N GLY A 183 -25.77 8.32 -17.40
CA GLY A 183 -27.00 7.66 -16.94
C GLY A 183 -26.75 6.32 -16.23
N LEU A 184 -25.55 6.11 -15.72
CA LEU A 184 -25.11 4.86 -15.09
C LEU A 184 -25.09 4.91 -13.55
N ALA A 185 -25.54 6.02 -12.96
CA ALA A 185 -25.66 6.12 -11.50
C ALA A 185 -26.60 5.05 -10.94
N GLY A 186 -26.21 4.42 -9.83
CA GLY A 186 -26.94 3.37 -9.14
C GLY A 186 -26.95 2.01 -9.85
N GLN A 187 -26.25 1.86 -10.98
CA GLN A 187 -26.22 0.58 -11.70
C GLN A 187 -25.67 -0.54 -10.80
N PRO A 188 -26.35 -1.70 -10.75
CA PRO A 188 -25.88 -2.84 -9.97
C PRO A 188 -24.63 -3.42 -10.62
N VAL A 189 -23.56 -3.54 -9.84
CA VAL A 189 -22.29 -4.11 -10.30
C VAL A 189 -21.81 -5.22 -9.38
N VAL A 190 -21.04 -6.14 -9.94
CA VAL A 190 -20.25 -7.10 -9.20
C VAL A 190 -18.83 -7.01 -9.73
N LEU A 191 -17.85 -6.90 -8.82
CA LEU A 191 -16.45 -6.81 -9.21
C LEU A 191 -15.73 -8.12 -8.88
N GLY A 192 -14.92 -8.60 -9.81
CA GLY A 192 -14.21 -9.85 -9.60
C GLY A 192 -13.01 -10.07 -10.48
N LYS A 193 -12.36 -11.22 -10.29
CA LYS A 193 -11.22 -11.68 -11.10
C LYS A 193 -11.27 -13.20 -11.20
N PHE A 194 -11.03 -13.73 -12.40
CA PHE A 194 -10.85 -15.16 -12.58
C PHE A 194 -9.61 -15.68 -11.84
N VAL A 195 -9.78 -16.83 -11.18
CA VAL A 195 -8.75 -17.53 -10.40
C VAL A 195 -8.78 -19.02 -10.74
N GLY A 196 -7.70 -19.73 -10.40
CA GLY A 196 -7.63 -21.19 -10.61
C GLY A 196 -7.74 -21.58 -12.08
N MET A 197 -6.97 -20.92 -12.96
CA MET A 197 -6.99 -21.14 -14.41
C MET A 197 -8.38 -20.92 -15.05
N GLY A 198 -9.11 -19.90 -14.59
CA GLY A 198 -10.43 -19.55 -15.14
C GLY A 198 -11.59 -20.39 -14.60
N MET A 199 -11.33 -21.40 -13.77
CA MET A 199 -12.39 -22.29 -13.26
C MET A 199 -13.18 -21.71 -12.08
N GLY A 200 -12.71 -20.61 -11.49
CA GLY A 200 -13.40 -19.91 -10.42
C GLY A 200 -13.31 -18.40 -10.57
N LEU A 201 -14.26 -17.71 -9.96
CA LEU A 201 -14.32 -16.26 -9.87
C LEU A 201 -14.11 -15.84 -8.41
N ARG A 202 -13.12 -15.00 -8.18
CA ARG A 202 -13.03 -14.22 -6.95
C ARG A 202 -13.95 -13.02 -7.09
N VAL A 203 -14.91 -12.88 -6.18
CA VAL A 203 -15.88 -11.78 -6.15
C VAL A 203 -15.64 -10.94 -4.91
N PHE A 204 -15.50 -9.64 -5.09
CA PHE A 204 -15.14 -8.70 -4.03
C PHE A 204 -16.36 -8.26 -3.22
N THR A 205 -16.21 -8.17 -1.90
CA THR A 205 -17.24 -7.65 -1.00
C THR A 205 -17.05 -6.16 -0.74
N ASP A 206 -18.01 -5.53 -0.06
CA ASP A 206 -17.92 -4.12 0.36
C ASP A 206 -16.68 -3.78 1.20
N ALA A 207 -16.02 -4.77 1.81
CA ALA A 207 -14.77 -4.56 2.53
C ALA A 207 -13.54 -4.38 1.61
N ALA A 208 -13.64 -4.83 0.36
CA ALA A 208 -12.58 -4.75 -0.62
C ALA A 208 -12.49 -3.35 -1.22
N MET A 209 -11.27 -2.91 -1.49
CA MET A 209 -11.00 -1.62 -2.12
C MET A 209 -11.74 -1.43 -3.44
N ALA A 210 -11.85 -2.47 -4.27
CA ALA A 210 -12.53 -2.38 -5.56
C ALA A 210 -14.03 -2.07 -5.44
N ALA A 211 -14.71 -2.69 -4.46
CA ALA A 211 -16.12 -2.44 -4.20
C ALA A 211 -16.35 -1.09 -3.54
N ASP A 212 -15.47 -0.70 -2.60
CA ASP A 212 -15.51 0.63 -1.97
C ASP A 212 -15.41 1.74 -3.03
N VAL A 213 -14.42 1.64 -3.94
CA VAL A 213 -14.28 2.59 -5.05
C VAL A 213 -15.50 2.56 -5.97
N ALA A 214 -16.04 1.38 -6.32
CA ALA A 214 -17.24 1.31 -7.14
C ALA A 214 -18.45 2.04 -6.50
N ASN A 215 -18.64 1.89 -5.20
CA ASN A 215 -19.69 2.59 -4.47
C ASN A 215 -19.45 4.11 -4.44
N GLN A 216 -18.21 4.56 -4.25
CA GLN A 216 -17.84 5.98 -4.33
C GLN A 216 -18.02 6.57 -5.73
N LEU A 217 -17.91 5.75 -6.78
CA LEU A 217 -18.20 6.13 -8.16
C LEU A 217 -19.71 6.22 -8.48
N GLY A 218 -20.58 6.04 -7.47
CA GLY A 218 -22.03 6.08 -7.62
C GLY A 218 -22.62 4.79 -8.19
N LEU A 219 -21.86 3.70 -8.26
CA LEU A 219 -22.37 2.37 -8.63
C LEU A 219 -22.86 1.63 -7.38
N SER A 220 -23.56 0.51 -7.54
CA SER A 220 -24.06 -0.29 -6.42
C SER A 220 -23.49 -1.70 -6.45
N ASN A 221 -22.46 -1.96 -5.64
CA ASN A 221 -21.93 -3.32 -5.49
C ASN A 221 -23.03 -4.26 -4.94
N GLN A 222 -23.24 -5.41 -5.57
CA GLN A 222 -24.28 -6.38 -5.22
C GLN A 222 -23.76 -7.57 -4.40
N TRP A 223 -22.46 -7.60 -4.10
CA TRP A 223 -21.85 -8.69 -3.35
C TRP A 223 -21.36 -8.20 -1.98
N HIS A 224 -22.09 -8.50 -0.91
CA HIS A 224 -21.87 -7.83 0.38
C HIS A 224 -21.07 -8.64 1.40
N HIS A 225 -21.11 -9.98 1.30
CA HIS A 225 -20.63 -10.86 2.37
C HIS A 225 -19.61 -11.89 1.88
N ALA A 226 -18.64 -12.17 2.75
CA ALA A 226 -17.62 -13.20 2.58
C ALA A 226 -17.43 -13.94 3.90
N LEU A 227 -16.63 -15.02 3.85
CA LEU A 227 -16.18 -15.70 5.06
C LEU A 227 -15.42 -14.74 5.98
N PRO A 228 -15.50 -14.93 7.32
CA PRO A 228 -14.76 -14.10 8.27
C PRO A 228 -13.28 -14.03 7.90
N GLY A 229 -12.72 -12.82 7.96
CA GLY A 229 -11.32 -12.59 7.64
C GLY A 229 -11.00 -12.39 6.16
N ARG A 230 -12.02 -12.22 5.31
CA ARG A 230 -11.87 -12.01 3.86
C ARG A 230 -12.72 -10.85 3.39
N ASP A 231 -12.24 -10.19 2.35
CA ASP A 231 -12.93 -9.15 1.58
C ASP A 231 -13.41 -9.68 0.21
N PHE A 232 -13.41 -11.00 0.03
CA PHE A 232 -13.85 -11.66 -1.20
C PHE A 232 -14.39 -13.06 -0.94
N SER A 233 -15.24 -13.52 -1.85
CA SER A 233 -15.67 -14.92 -1.98
C SER A 233 -15.03 -15.56 -3.20
N HIS A 234 -14.75 -16.86 -3.16
CA HIS A 234 -14.47 -17.64 -4.37
C HIS A 234 -15.72 -18.42 -4.73
N ILE A 235 -16.24 -18.20 -5.93
CA ILE A 235 -17.36 -18.94 -6.48
C ILE A 235 -16.90 -19.70 -7.74
N GLN A 236 -17.51 -20.84 -8.01
CA GLN A 236 -17.29 -21.60 -9.24
C GLN A 236 -18.17 -21.03 -10.37
N LEU A 237 -17.83 -21.34 -11.63
CA LEU A 237 -18.62 -20.89 -12.79
C LEU A 237 -20.13 -21.18 -12.66
N PRO A 238 -20.60 -22.38 -12.22
CA PRO A 238 -22.03 -22.62 -12.05
C PRO A 238 -22.70 -21.73 -11.00
N GLN A 239 -21.93 -21.23 -10.02
CA GLN A 239 -22.42 -20.35 -8.97
C GLN A 239 -22.54 -18.89 -9.43
N MET A 240 -22.06 -18.53 -10.63
CA MET A 240 -22.22 -17.17 -11.18
C MET A 240 -23.69 -16.80 -11.41
N LEU A 241 -24.60 -17.77 -11.48
CA LEU A 241 -26.04 -17.52 -11.50
C LEU A 241 -26.52 -16.77 -10.24
N ALA A 242 -25.78 -16.87 -9.13
CA ALA A 242 -26.09 -16.15 -7.88
C ALA A 242 -25.78 -14.64 -7.97
N LEU A 243 -25.08 -14.16 -9.00
CA LEU A 243 -24.79 -12.73 -9.17
C LEU A 243 -26.05 -11.91 -9.52
N GLY A 244 -27.09 -12.55 -10.04
CA GLY A 244 -28.33 -11.88 -10.41
C GLY A 244 -28.19 -10.94 -11.61
N ASN A 245 -29.05 -9.93 -11.67
CA ASN A 245 -29.04 -8.93 -12.74
C ASN A 245 -28.11 -7.77 -12.38
N CYS A 246 -26.85 -7.87 -12.79
CA CYS A 246 -25.82 -6.87 -12.55
C CYS A 246 -24.83 -6.79 -13.72
N HIS A 247 -24.07 -5.70 -13.80
CA HIS A 247 -22.88 -5.64 -14.65
C HIS A 247 -21.70 -6.29 -13.93
N LEU A 248 -21.06 -7.27 -14.57
CA LEU A 248 -19.87 -7.93 -14.04
C LEU A 248 -18.60 -7.22 -14.54
N ILE A 249 -17.85 -6.62 -13.63
CA ILE A 249 -16.55 -5.98 -13.90
C ILE A 249 -15.44 -6.97 -13.55
N ILE A 250 -14.67 -7.40 -14.55
CA ILE A 250 -13.58 -8.36 -14.37
C ILE A 250 -12.22 -7.68 -14.46
N PHE A 251 -11.42 -7.83 -13.41
CA PHE A 251 -10.01 -7.46 -13.41
C PHE A 251 -9.17 -8.64 -13.91
N GLY A 252 -8.48 -8.44 -15.03
CA GLY A 252 -7.68 -9.45 -15.70
C GLY A 252 -6.46 -8.85 -16.37
N ASP A 253 -5.67 -9.73 -16.98
CA ASP A 253 -4.68 -9.31 -17.96
C ASP A 253 -5.42 -9.07 -19.28
N ASP A 254 -5.20 -7.92 -19.91
CA ASP A 254 -5.67 -7.67 -21.28
C ASP A 254 -4.65 -8.22 -22.31
N SER A 255 -3.55 -8.85 -21.86
CA SER A 255 -2.59 -9.48 -22.76
C SER A 255 -3.21 -10.70 -23.44
N ASP A 256 -3.74 -10.48 -24.64
CA ASP A 256 -3.95 -11.44 -25.74
C ASP A 256 -3.71 -12.93 -25.39
N GLU A 257 -4.75 -13.62 -24.91
CA GLU A 257 -4.86 -15.09 -25.03
C GLU A 257 -5.58 -15.49 -26.34
N THR A 258 -5.55 -14.62 -27.36
CA THR A 258 -5.99 -14.94 -28.74
C THR A 258 -4.95 -14.59 -29.79
N ARG A 259 -3.70 -15.06 -29.62
CA ARG A 259 -2.77 -15.32 -30.73
C ARG A 259 -1.92 -16.55 -30.49
#